data_AF-A0A9W9EGD4-F1
#
_entry.id   AF-A0A9W9EGD4-F1
#
_cell.length_a   1.000
_cell.length_b   1.000
_cell.length_c   1.000
_cell.angle_alpha   90.00
_cell.angle_beta   90.00
_cell.angle_gamma   90.00
#
_symmetry.space_group_name_H-M   'P 1'
#
loop_
_entity.id
_entity.type
_entity.pdbx_description
1 polymer ?
#
loop_
_entity_poly.entity_id
_entity_poly.type
_entity_poly.pdbx_seq_one_letter_code
_entity_poly.pdbx_strand_id
1 'polypeptide(L)'
;MALNSRSWQLPALYPPYKPPTWLVVFLCPMEDAERRTIMTRLITVDPDWPDRPQAEMRRLVEVPWLLHGTPPPSAIFKIHQIMTSVDSVIFVDSQSRRDDSAIILCEGQPPTVARVPMNRANVLLSAAAKGEWSLSADYPQVLPESPPRPSLLNPSRGILPAHLADLHLSPSTITLVSLVHLSDTAQEEIQSSIERDVTIRNWPEHEPCSRAQLYPIFHAIKVCHDETDDAYALLIDHDFNGNPTILAAGLGGPHWASPELDMLELHRLAMSDVAQFWTVVWTPFAHHPKPEMMNGLRTNPSIRDTGCGTGGPTELVANPDNIPNSWTGLPVFILDTMTETERRIIREELLGTPDGVMWTDVSDQLESPDMHGLLAYFEATFDNARGPPAHFLAVDRKSLEIALTPADERDESEAMIIASDGGCSAWFRDDTDQMLGLLHMGYGYRRMEGEEAESGWINLDVGNLFFEDVFEADSVTPDIVYWSWINLSKDDMDDLREGRKRVAAAYYPERGLVTL
;
A
#
# COMPACT_ATOMS: atom_id res chain seq x y z
N MET A 1 -10.95 -23.49 7.74
CA MET A 1 -10.52 -22.81 6.50
C MET A 1 -9.17 -22.19 6.84
N ALA A 2 -8.09 -22.55 6.16
CA ALA A 2 -6.79 -21.92 6.40
C ALA A 2 -6.82 -20.52 5.77
N LEU A 3 -6.46 -19.49 6.54
CA LEU A 3 -6.30 -18.14 5.98
C LEU A 3 -5.06 -18.16 5.09
N ASN A 4 -5.18 -17.74 3.82
CA ASN A 4 -4.00 -17.32 3.08
C ASN A 4 -3.51 -16.02 3.73
N SER A 5 -2.62 -16.11 4.72
CA SER A 5 -2.15 -14.94 5.44
C SER A 5 -1.38 -14.01 4.50
N ARG A 6 -1.93 -12.81 4.29
CA ARG A 6 -1.29 -11.78 3.49
C ARG A 6 -0.12 -11.19 4.26
N SER A 7 0.97 -10.83 3.58
CA SER A 7 2.21 -10.36 4.23
C SER A 7 1.97 -9.16 5.13
N TRP A 8 1.15 -8.21 4.69
CA TRP A 8 0.74 -7.01 5.41
C TRP A 8 -0.15 -7.27 6.63
N GLN A 9 -0.70 -8.47 6.78
CA GLN A 9 -1.48 -8.89 7.96
C GLN A 9 -0.61 -9.52 9.05
N LEU A 10 0.69 -9.70 8.77
CA LEU A 10 1.63 -10.33 9.69
C LEU A 10 2.24 -9.28 10.61
N PRO A 11 2.55 -9.63 11.87
CA PRO A 11 3.19 -8.69 12.78
C PRO A 11 4.58 -8.30 12.25
N ALA A 12 4.86 -7.00 12.24
CA ALA A 12 6.21 -6.48 12.08
C ALA A 12 6.96 -6.65 13.40
N LEU A 13 8.16 -7.24 13.37
CA LEU A 13 8.92 -7.56 14.58
C LEU A 13 10.20 -6.73 14.65
N TYR A 14 10.50 -6.23 15.84
CA TYR A 14 11.67 -5.39 16.13
C TYR A 14 12.65 -6.12 17.06
N PRO A 15 13.97 -5.89 16.89
CA PRO A 15 14.96 -6.59 17.68
C PRO A 15 14.92 -6.16 19.15
N PRO A 16 15.04 -7.11 20.10
CA PRO A 16 15.26 -6.77 21.49
C PRO A 16 16.61 -6.06 21.66
N TYR A 17 16.66 -4.92 22.37
CA TYR A 17 17.86 -4.08 22.44
C TYR A 17 18.79 -4.62 23.53
N LYS A 18 18.27 -4.93 24.74
CA LYS A 18 18.91 -5.68 25.85
C LYS A 18 17.84 -6.06 26.89
N PRO A 19 17.98 -7.16 27.68
CA PRO A 19 19.00 -8.23 27.62
C PRO A 19 18.82 -9.15 26.40
N PRO A 20 19.79 -10.06 26.10
CA PRO A 20 19.65 -11.01 24.99
C PRO A 20 18.37 -11.84 25.18
N THR A 21 17.44 -11.67 24.24
CA THR A 21 16.06 -12.15 24.33
C THR A 21 15.67 -12.82 23.02
N TRP A 22 14.87 -13.89 23.10
CA TRP A 22 14.22 -14.49 21.94
C TRP A 22 12.75 -14.11 21.88
N LEU A 23 12.30 -13.73 20.69
CA LEU A 23 10.87 -13.58 20.40
C LEU A 23 10.25 -14.96 20.17
N VAL A 24 9.10 -15.19 20.79
CA VAL A 24 8.28 -16.39 20.60
C VAL A 24 6.98 -15.97 19.93
N VAL A 25 6.89 -16.18 18.62
CA VAL A 25 5.74 -15.81 17.81
C VAL A 25 4.76 -16.97 17.76
N PHE A 26 3.58 -16.78 18.31
CA PHE A 26 2.49 -17.73 18.18
C PHE A 26 1.84 -17.53 16.81
N LEU A 27 1.69 -18.61 16.04
CA LEU A 27 1.06 -18.63 14.71
C LEU A 27 -0.28 -19.37 14.77
N CYS A 28 -0.99 -19.32 15.89
CA CYS A 28 -2.35 -19.85 15.99
C CYS A 28 -3.09 -19.23 17.18
N PRO A 29 -4.43 -19.13 17.12
CA PRO A 29 -5.24 -18.73 18.27
C PRO A 29 -4.96 -19.61 19.49
N MET A 30 -4.69 -18.99 20.63
CA MET A 30 -4.32 -19.70 21.85
C MET A 30 -4.69 -18.89 23.10
N GLU A 31 -5.27 -19.57 24.08
CA GLU A 31 -5.62 -18.97 25.37
C GLU A 31 -4.37 -18.63 26.20
N ASP A 32 -4.46 -17.63 27.07
CA ASP A 32 -3.33 -17.17 27.89
C ASP A 32 -2.69 -18.29 28.74
N ALA A 33 -3.52 -19.19 29.29
CA ALA A 33 -3.05 -20.31 30.09
C ALA A 33 -2.27 -21.36 29.26
N GLU A 34 -2.69 -21.57 28.00
CA GLU A 34 -1.98 -22.45 27.07
C GLU A 34 -0.66 -21.83 26.65
N ARG A 35 -0.64 -20.52 26.32
CA ARG A 35 0.60 -19.80 25.98
C ARG A 35 1.61 -19.85 27.12
N ARG A 36 1.17 -19.57 28.36
CA ARG A 36 2.02 -19.69 29.57
C ARG A 36 2.64 -21.08 29.71
N THR A 37 1.85 -22.13 29.49
CA THR A 37 2.34 -23.51 29.57
C THR A 37 3.44 -23.79 28.54
N ILE A 38 3.27 -23.32 27.31
CA ILE A 38 4.27 -23.43 26.25
C ILE A 38 5.52 -22.61 26.57
N MET A 39 5.36 -21.37 27.04
CA MET A 39 6.47 -20.52 27.45
C MET A 39 7.28 -21.15 28.59
N THR A 40 6.61 -21.78 29.57
CA THR A 40 7.28 -22.56 30.63
C THR A 40 8.09 -23.72 30.04
N ARG A 41 7.56 -24.45 29.06
CA ARG A 41 8.31 -25.54 28.40
C ARG A 41 9.52 -25.04 27.61
N LEU A 42 9.41 -23.88 26.97
CA LEU A 42 10.54 -23.29 26.23
C LEU A 42 11.69 -22.84 27.14
N ILE A 43 11.45 -22.65 28.44
CA ILE A 43 12.48 -22.32 29.45
C ILE A 43 12.87 -23.50 30.34
N THR A 44 12.31 -24.70 30.12
CA THR A 44 12.78 -25.91 30.81
C THR A 44 13.91 -26.57 30.03
N VAL A 45 14.88 -27.09 30.76
CA VAL A 45 15.97 -27.88 30.19
C VAL A 45 15.52 -29.32 30.07
N ASP A 46 15.69 -29.92 28.89
CA ASP A 46 15.59 -31.36 28.71
C ASP A 46 16.72 -32.09 29.49
N PRO A 47 16.40 -32.85 30.56
CA PRO A 47 17.41 -33.56 31.35
C PRO A 47 18.01 -34.75 30.60
N ASP A 48 17.29 -35.29 29.62
CA ASP A 48 17.65 -36.50 28.89
C ASP A 48 18.25 -36.18 27.52
N TRP A 49 18.74 -34.96 27.30
CA TRP A 49 19.32 -34.53 26.03
C TRP A 49 20.82 -34.89 25.95
N PRO A 50 21.18 -36.00 25.27
CA PRO A 50 22.58 -36.33 25.04
C PRO A 50 23.23 -35.25 24.17
N ASP A 51 24.47 -34.87 24.50
CA ASP A 51 25.27 -33.90 23.74
C ASP A 51 24.64 -32.50 23.64
N ARG A 52 23.92 -32.07 24.69
CA ARG A 52 23.37 -30.71 24.79
C ARG A 52 24.47 -29.65 24.52
N PRO A 53 24.24 -28.68 23.60
CA PRO A 53 25.15 -27.56 23.40
C PRO A 53 25.38 -26.75 24.67
N GLN A 54 26.61 -26.25 24.86
CA GLN A 54 26.98 -25.39 25.99
C GLN A 54 26.47 -23.94 25.82
N ALA A 55 25.25 -23.78 25.32
CA ALA A 55 24.59 -22.50 25.17
C ALA A 55 23.68 -22.18 26.37
N GLU A 56 23.67 -20.92 26.76
CA GLU A 56 22.81 -20.40 27.81
C GLU A 56 21.40 -20.14 27.26
N MET A 57 20.39 -20.41 28.09
CA MET A 57 19.02 -20.01 27.77
C MET A 57 18.91 -18.49 27.82
N ARG A 58 18.16 -17.92 26.90
CA ARG A 58 17.84 -16.49 26.87
C ARG A 58 16.45 -16.25 27.45
N ARG A 59 16.22 -14.99 27.85
CA ARG A 59 14.88 -14.47 28.17
C ARG A 59 13.97 -14.70 26.96
N LEU A 60 12.73 -15.09 27.20
CA LEU A 60 11.73 -15.25 26.14
C LEU A 60 10.67 -14.17 26.28
N VAL A 61 10.20 -13.64 25.16
CA VAL A 61 9.04 -12.74 25.14
C VAL A 61 8.03 -13.23 24.11
N GLU A 62 6.79 -13.40 24.54
CA GLU A 62 5.71 -13.84 23.65
C GLU A 62 5.20 -12.72 22.75
N VAL A 63 4.93 -13.07 21.49
CA VAL A 63 4.14 -12.29 20.54
C VAL A 63 2.93 -13.15 20.16
N PRO A 64 1.75 -12.92 20.75
CA PRO A 64 0.59 -13.77 20.54
C PRO A 64 -0.03 -13.56 19.17
N TRP A 65 -0.77 -14.59 18.73
CA TRP A 65 -1.54 -14.54 17.50
C TRP A 65 -2.90 -13.91 17.76
N LEU A 66 -3.16 -12.75 17.16
CA LEU A 66 -4.42 -12.03 17.34
C LEU A 66 -5.44 -12.30 16.22
N LEU A 67 -5.20 -13.28 15.33
CA LEU A 67 -6.05 -13.51 14.15
C LEU A 67 -6.93 -14.76 14.29
N HIS A 68 -8.12 -14.79 13.70
CA HIS A 68 -9.11 -15.87 13.81
C HIS A 68 -8.68 -17.23 13.20
N GLY A 69 -7.68 -17.24 12.30
CA GLY A 69 -7.22 -18.45 11.63
C GLY A 69 -5.71 -18.66 11.75
N THR A 70 -5.28 -19.91 11.57
CA THR A 70 -3.85 -20.27 11.51
C THR A 70 -3.30 -19.93 10.12
N PRO A 71 -2.15 -19.23 10.02
CA PRO A 71 -1.53 -18.93 8.74
C PRO A 71 -0.86 -20.20 8.16
N PRO A 72 -0.60 -20.26 6.84
CA PRO A 72 0.21 -21.32 6.25
C PRO A 72 1.65 -21.27 6.80
N PRO A 73 2.40 -22.38 6.73
CA PRO A 73 3.82 -22.42 7.12
C PRO A 73 4.69 -21.37 6.40
N SER A 74 4.31 -20.95 5.19
CA SER A 74 5.00 -19.90 4.44
C SER A 74 5.00 -18.53 5.14
N ALA A 75 4.12 -18.29 6.11
CA ALA A 75 4.13 -17.07 6.92
C ALA A 75 5.42 -16.89 7.73
N ILE A 76 6.09 -17.97 8.14
CA ILE A 76 7.37 -17.91 8.85
C ILE A 76 8.42 -17.17 8.02
N PHE A 77 8.50 -17.49 6.73
CA PHE A 77 9.44 -16.87 5.81
C PHE A 77 9.04 -15.44 5.45
N LYS A 78 7.74 -15.16 5.32
CA LYS A 78 7.23 -13.80 5.09
C LYS A 78 7.53 -12.88 6.28
N ILE A 79 7.25 -13.34 7.51
CA ILE A 79 7.61 -12.61 8.73
C ILE A 79 9.10 -12.30 8.72
N HIS A 80 9.95 -13.31 8.47
CA HIS A 80 11.39 -13.11 8.37
C HIS A 80 11.82 -12.09 7.29
N GLN A 81 11.15 -12.04 6.14
CA GLN A 81 11.43 -11.04 5.09
C GLN A 81 11.04 -9.61 5.50
N ILE A 82 9.99 -9.46 6.30
CA ILE A 82 9.51 -8.15 6.80
C ILE A 82 10.34 -7.67 7.98
N MET A 83 11.05 -8.57 8.68
CA MET A 83 11.90 -8.24 9.81
C MET A 83 13.09 -7.38 9.39
N THR A 84 13.17 -6.17 9.93
CA THR A 84 14.20 -5.20 9.55
C THR A 84 15.54 -5.42 10.27
N SER A 85 15.62 -6.32 11.25
CA SER A 85 16.84 -6.50 12.08
C SER A 85 16.78 -7.62 13.14
N VAL A 86 15.86 -8.58 13.03
CA VAL A 86 15.74 -9.64 14.04
C VAL A 86 16.37 -10.93 13.53
N ASP A 87 17.47 -11.31 14.16
CA ASP A 87 18.36 -12.36 13.67
C ASP A 87 17.83 -13.79 13.91
N SER A 88 16.90 -13.99 14.86
CA SER A 88 16.48 -15.33 15.28
C SER A 88 15.17 -15.34 16.06
N VAL A 89 14.29 -16.29 15.76
CA VAL A 89 12.91 -16.34 16.29
C VAL A 89 12.48 -17.77 16.57
N ILE A 90 11.65 -17.94 17.61
CA ILE A 90 10.93 -19.18 17.88
C ILE A 90 9.48 -19.00 17.41
N PHE A 91 8.97 -19.92 16.59
CA PHE A 91 7.57 -19.95 16.19
C PHE A 91 6.85 -21.15 16.83
N VAL A 92 5.60 -20.91 17.22
CA VAL A 92 4.69 -21.93 17.80
C VAL A 92 3.43 -21.98 16.94
N ASP A 93 3.26 -23.06 16.18
CA ASP A 93 2.10 -23.25 15.31
C ASP A 93 1.08 -24.24 15.89
N SER A 94 0.02 -24.53 15.15
CA SER A 94 -1.01 -25.48 15.60
C SER A 94 -0.48 -26.92 15.75
N GLN A 95 0.60 -27.28 15.04
CA GLN A 95 1.26 -28.58 15.16
C GLN A 95 2.08 -28.65 16.46
N SER A 96 2.80 -27.59 16.82
CA SER A 96 3.57 -27.46 18.06
C SER A 96 2.75 -27.82 19.31
N ARG A 97 1.45 -27.48 19.30
CA ARG A 97 0.52 -27.83 20.39
C ARG A 97 0.27 -29.33 20.56
N ARG A 98 0.38 -30.09 19.46
CA ARG A 98 0.00 -31.51 19.40
C ARG A 98 1.17 -32.44 19.64
N ASP A 99 2.35 -32.05 19.17
CA ASP A 99 3.54 -32.91 19.16
C ASP A 99 4.69 -32.42 20.06
N ASP A 100 4.44 -31.38 20.86
CA ASP A 100 5.42 -30.80 21.79
C ASP A 100 6.71 -30.32 21.10
N SER A 101 6.56 -29.81 19.87
CA SER A 101 7.64 -29.21 19.09
C SER A 101 7.55 -27.68 19.03
N ALA A 102 8.63 -27.02 18.62
CA ALA A 102 8.66 -25.63 18.23
C ALA A 102 9.44 -25.49 16.91
N ILE A 103 9.24 -24.40 16.19
CA ILE A 103 10.04 -24.09 15.01
C ILE A 103 11.04 -23.02 15.40
N ILE A 104 12.31 -23.23 15.07
CA ILE A 104 13.33 -22.20 15.22
C ILE A 104 13.75 -21.71 13.84
N LEU A 105 13.84 -20.39 13.71
CA LEU A 105 14.42 -19.73 12.56
C LEU A 105 15.74 -19.10 13.00
N CYS A 106 16.82 -19.48 12.33
CA CYS A 106 18.16 -18.96 12.56
C CYS A 106 18.64 -18.18 11.35
N GLU A 107 19.35 -17.07 11.59
CA GLU A 107 19.98 -16.25 10.55
C GLU A 107 20.91 -17.07 9.64
N GLY A 108 20.89 -16.78 8.35
CA GLY A 108 21.74 -17.39 7.33
C GLY A 108 21.33 -16.96 5.92
N GLN A 109 22.16 -17.25 4.93
CA GLN A 109 21.84 -17.06 3.51
C GLN A 109 22.01 -18.40 2.77
N PRO A 110 20.92 -19.18 2.57
CA PRO A 110 19.53 -18.92 2.98
C PRO A 110 19.29 -19.10 4.50
N PRO A 111 18.21 -18.51 5.07
CA PRO A 111 17.86 -18.71 6.47
C PRO A 111 17.52 -20.18 6.71
N THR A 112 17.90 -20.69 7.88
CA THR A 112 17.63 -22.10 8.23
C THR A 112 16.44 -22.17 9.18
N VAL A 113 15.45 -23.00 8.82
CA VAL A 113 14.22 -23.15 9.60
C VAL A 113 14.01 -24.63 9.90
N ALA A 114 13.91 -24.99 11.18
CA ALA A 114 13.73 -26.38 11.57
C ALA A 114 12.75 -26.53 12.72
N ARG A 115 12.09 -27.69 12.75
CA ARG A 115 11.23 -28.10 13.86
C ARG A 115 12.05 -28.91 14.87
N VAL A 116 12.01 -28.49 16.12
CA VAL A 116 12.79 -29.06 17.24
C VAL A 116 11.87 -29.34 18.43
N PRO A 117 12.25 -30.24 19.36
CA PRO A 117 11.51 -30.40 20.62
C PRO A 117 11.42 -29.08 21.38
N MET A 118 10.26 -28.77 21.95
CA MET A 118 9.96 -27.46 22.54
C MET A 118 10.93 -27.11 23.68
N ASN A 119 11.22 -28.05 24.57
CA ASN A 119 12.18 -27.92 25.66
C ASN A 119 13.67 -27.82 25.23
N ARG A 120 13.96 -27.88 23.91
CA ARG A 120 15.31 -27.69 23.36
C ARG A 120 15.45 -26.39 22.57
N ALA A 121 14.35 -25.79 22.14
CA ALA A 121 14.32 -24.66 21.20
C ALA A 121 15.17 -23.45 21.66
N ASN A 122 15.03 -23.02 22.92
CA ASN A 122 15.75 -21.86 23.44
C ASN A 122 17.28 -22.05 23.43
N VAL A 123 17.75 -23.21 23.90
CA VAL A 123 19.18 -23.55 23.92
C VAL A 123 19.73 -23.75 22.51
N LEU A 124 18.98 -24.44 21.63
CA LEU A 124 19.37 -24.65 20.24
C LEU A 124 19.52 -23.32 19.48
N LEU A 125 18.56 -22.42 19.63
CA LEU A 125 18.61 -21.09 19.02
C LEU A 125 19.78 -20.27 19.56
N SER A 126 20.04 -20.34 20.87
CA SER A 126 21.23 -19.72 21.50
C SER A 126 22.55 -20.27 20.98
N ALA A 127 22.64 -21.58 20.70
CA ALA A 127 23.84 -22.20 20.15
C ALA A 127 24.03 -21.81 18.67
N ALA A 128 22.95 -21.82 17.89
CA ALA A 128 22.96 -21.41 16.48
C ALA A 128 23.40 -19.94 16.32
N ALA A 129 22.85 -19.04 17.13
CA ALA A 129 23.18 -17.61 17.10
C ALA A 129 24.64 -17.30 17.48
N LYS A 130 25.36 -18.23 18.13
CA LYS A 130 26.81 -18.10 18.41
C LYS A 130 27.69 -18.75 17.33
N GLY A 131 27.09 -19.35 16.29
CA GLY A 131 27.80 -20.18 15.32
C GLY A 131 28.39 -21.47 15.91
N GLU A 132 28.03 -21.82 17.16
CA GLU A 132 28.51 -22.99 17.87
C GLU A 132 27.78 -24.27 17.46
N TRP A 133 26.67 -24.12 16.73
CA TRP A 133 25.84 -25.23 16.29
C TRP A 133 25.28 -24.98 14.89
N SER A 134 25.48 -25.93 13.99
CA SER A 134 24.76 -26.00 12.73
C SER A 134 23.53 -26.86 12.96
N LEU A 135 22.36 -26.36 12.56
CA LEU A 135 21.11 -27.12 12.51
C LEU A 135 21.36 -28.43 11.75
N SER A 136 21.58 -29.52 12.50
CA SER A 136 21.99 -30.80 11.93
C SER A 136 20.89 -31.38 11.03
N ALA A 137 21.24 -32.37 10.21
CA ALA A 137 20.26 -33.14 9.43
C ALA A 137 19.25 -33.92 10.31
N ASP A 138 19.42 -33.91 11.64
CA ASP A 138 18.60 -34.68 12.58
C ASP A 138 17.24 -34.04 12.87
N TYR A 139 17.04 -32.77 12.50
CA TYR A 139 15.78 -32.07 12.69
C TYR A 139 15.05 -31.83 11.36
N PRO A 140 13.72 -32.07 11.29
CA PRO A 140 12.93 -31.79 10.11
C PRO A 140 13.05 -30.32 9.69
N GLN A 141 13.56 -30.09 8.48
CA GLN A 141 13.67 -28.77 7.89
C GLN A 141 12.30 -28.31 7.37
N VAL A 142 11.96 -27.06 7.65
CA VAL A 142 10.80 -26.39 7.05
C VAL A 142 11.31 -25.68 5.80
N LEU A 143 10.72 -25.95 4.65
CA LEU A 143 11.12 -25.37 3.37
C LEU A 143 10.13 -24.29 2.93
N PRO A 144 10.60 -23.21 2.28
CA PRO A 144 9.71 -22.24 1.69
C PRO A 144 8.90 -22.86 0.56
N GLU A 145 7.61 -22.52 0.47
CA GLU A 145 6.78 -22.85 -0.68
C GLU A 145 7.31 -22.08 -1.90
N SER A 146 7.31 -22.72 -3.08
CA SER A 146 7.68 -22.01 -4.32
C SER A 146 6.67 -20.89 -4.57
N PRO A 147 7.10 -19.64 -4.78
CA PRO A 147 6.17 -18.56 -5.04
C PRO A 147 5.37 -18.90 -6.32
N PRO A 148 4.04 -18.69 -6.32
CA PRO A 148 3.30 -18.73 -7.58
C PRO A 148 3.92 -17.69 -8.51
N ARG A 149 4.22 -18.09 -9.75
CA ARG A 149 4.65 -17.13 -10.77
C ARG A 149 3.52 -16.12 -10.95
N PRO A 150 3.75 -14.81 -10.81
CA PRO A 150 2.75 -13.83 -11.15
C PRO A 150 2.41 -14.02 -12.63
N SER A 151 1.14 -14.34 -12.90
CA SER A 151 0.60 -14.25 -14.25
C SER A 151 0.52 -12.77 -14.57
N LEU A 152 1.43 -12.28 -15.42
CA LEU A 152 1.30 -10.98 -16.06
C LEU A 152 -0.09 -10.94 -16.72
N LEU A 153 -1.01 -10.21 -16.09
CA LEU A 153 -2.30 -9.91 -16.68
C LEU A 153 -2.00 -9.11 -17.95
N ASN A 154 -2.35 -9.68 -19.09
CA ASN A 154 -2.41 -8.90 -20.32
C ASN A 154 -3.49 -7.84 -20.10
N PRO A 155 -3.19 -6.53 -20.21
CA PRO A 155 -4.22 -5.52 -20.16
C PRO A 155 -5.22 -5.84 -21.28
N SER A 156 -6.49 -5.95 -20.92
CA SER A 156 -7.57 -6.02 -21.91
C SER A 156 -7.42 -4.82 -22.84
N ARG A 157 -7.29 -5.06 -24.16
CA ARG A 157 -7.40 -3.99 -25.15
C ARG A 157 -8.76 -3.32 -24.92
N GLY A 158 -8.75 -2.12 -24.35
CA GLY A 158 -9.94 -1.35 -24.08
C GLY A 158 -10.75 -1.19 -25.36
N ILE A 159 -12.05 -1.47 -25.30
CA ILE A 159 -12.97 -1.16 -26.40
C ILE A 159 -13.20 0.34 -26.34
N LEU A 160 -12.79 1.06 -27.37
CA LEU A 160 -13.05 2.50 -27.47
C LEU A 160 -14.57 2.77 -27.46
N PRO A 161 -15.03 3.85 -26.80
CA PRO A 161 -16.39 4.34 -26.96
C PRO A 161 -16.72 4.54 -28.44
N ALA A 162 -18.00 4.35 -28.81
CA ALA A 162 -18.43 4.36 -30.21
C ALA A 162 -18.04 5.66 -30.95
N HIS A 163 -18.03 6.81 -30.27
CA HIS A 163 -17.65 8.10 -30.86
C HIS A 163 -16.14 8.24 -31.14
N LEU A 164 -15.31 7.33 -30.60
CA LEU A 164 -13.86 7.25 -30.82
C LEU A 164 -13.46 6.04 -31.67
N ALA A 165 -14.39 5.21 -32.15
CA ALA A 165 -14.09 3.93 -32.79
C ALA A 165 -13.20 4.02 -34.05
N ASP A 166 -13.29 5.14 -34.79
CA ASP A 166 -12.53 5.38 -36.02
C ASP A 166 -11.28 6.25 -35.80
N LEU A 167 -10.76 6.33 -34.56
CA LEU A 167 -9.60 7.15 -34.26
C LEU A 167 -8.32 6.55 -34.86
N HIS A 168 -7.62 7.37 -35.64
CA HIS A 168 -6.30 7.04 -36.17
C HIS A 168 -5.33 8.18 -35.90
N LEU A 169 -4.22 7.87 -35.23
CA LEU A 169 -3.17 8.84 -34.91
C LEU A 169 -2.17 8.93 -36.05
N SER A 170 -1.62 10.12 -36.29
CA SER A 170 -0.55 10.33 -37.26
C SER A 170 0.52 11.29 -36.74
N PRO A 171 1.78 11.16 -37.19
CA PRO A 171 2.83 12.13 -36.85
C PRO A 171 2.60 13.54 -37.43
N SER A 172 1.83 13.66 -38.53
CA SER A 172 1.63 14.92 -39.25
C SER A 172 0.56 15.81 -38.63
N THR A 173 -0.52 15.21 -38.11
CA THR A 173 -1.69 15.89 -37.55
C THR A 173 -1.79 15.60 -36.06
N ILE A 174 -1.85 16.66 -35.24
CA ILE A 174 -2.02 16.54 -33.80
C ILE A 174 -3.46 16.10 -33.54
N THR A 175 -3.63 15.00 -32.81
CA THR A 175 -4.95 14.50 -32.44
C THR A 175 -5.17 14.72 -30.95
N LEU A 176 -6.21 15.48 -30.61
CA LEU A 176 -6.62 15.75 -29.24
C LEU A 176 -7.96 15.07 -28.97
N VAL A 177 -8.05 14.28 -27.91
CA VAL A 177 -9.33 13.70 -27.45
C VAL A 177 -9.83 14.50 -26.25
N SER A 178 -11.02 15.08 -26.38
CA SER A 178 -11.62 15.81 -25.26
C SER A 178 -12.30 14.85 -24.29
N LEU A 179 -12.09 15.07 -23.00
CA LEU A 179 -12.73 14.37 -21.88
C LEU A 179 -14.03 15.08 -21.44
N VAL A 180 -14.29 16.26 -21.98
CA VAL A 180 -15.46 17.11 -21.72
C VAL A 180 -16.03 17.58 -23.05
N HIS A 181 -17.30 17.98 -23.07
CA HIS A 181 -17.87 18.58 -24.28
C HIS A 181 -17.38 20.04 -24.44
N LEU A 182 -16.70 20.31 -25.55
CA LEU A 182 -16.22 21.65 -25.91
C LEU A 182 -17.19 22.35 -26.86
N SER A 183 -17.43 23.64 -26.64
CA SER A 183 -18.14 24.47 -27.61
C SER A 183 -17.35 24.61 -28.91
N ASP A 184 -18.03 24.95 -30.01
CA ASP A 184 -17.36 25.20 -31.30
C ASP A 184 -16.31 26.32 -31.18
N THR A 185 -16.63 27.38 -30.42
CA THR A 185 -15.70 28.49 -30.17
C THR A 185 -14.44 28.03 -29.44
N ALA A 186 -14.57 27.20 -28.41
CA ALA A 186 -13.41 26.67 -27.68
C ALA A 186 -12.53 25.78 -28.59
N GLN A 187 -13.14 24.99 -29.47
CA GLN A 187 -12.41 24.18 -30.45
C GLN A 187 -11.62 25.05 -31.44
N GLU A 188 -12.24 26.10 -31.99
CA GLU A 188 -11.59 27.05 -32.90
C GLU A 188 -10.42 27.79 -32.22
N GLU A 189 -10.60 28.19 -30.95
CA GLU A 189 -9.55 28.84 -30.16
C GLU A 189 -8.33 27.93 -29.96
N ILE A 190 -8.55 26.67 -29.58
CA ILE A 190 -7.46 25.68 -29.42
C ILE A 190 -6.75 25.43 -30.76
N GLN A 191 -7.52 25.22 -31.83
CA GLN A 191 -6.97 24.98 -33.17
C GLN A 191 -6.16 26.16 -33.70
N SER A 192 -6.60 27.39 -33.45
CA SER A 192 -5.89 28.60 -33.87
C SER A 192 -4.63 28.90 -33.04
N SER A 193 -4.59 28.42 -31.79
CA SER A 193 -3.48 28.64 -30.86
C SER A 193 -2.30 27.68 -31.10
N ILE A 194 -2.54 26.54 -31.73
CA ILE A 194 -1.51 25.53 -32.01
C ILE A 194 -1.05 25.71 -33.46
N GLU A 195 0.24 25.99 -33.67
CA GLU A 195 0.82 26.28 -35.00
C GLU A 195 0.98 25.04 -35.93
N ARG A 196 0.05 24.08 -35.87
CA ARG A 196 0.03 22.86 -36.69
C ARG A 196 -1.41 22.41 -36.97
N ASP A 197 -1.58 21.46 -37.88
CA ASP A 197 -2.87 20.83 -38.14
C ASP A 197 -3.35 20.04 -36.91
N VAL A 198 -4.53 20.39 -36.40
CA VAL A 198 -5.12 19.82 -35.18
C VAL A 198 -6.50 19.25 -35.47
N THR A 199 -6.69 17.98 -35.14
CA THR A 199 -8.00 17.33 -35.11
C THR A 199 -8.45 17.13 -33.67
N ILE A 200 -9.58 17.71 -33.30
CA ILE A 200 -10.22 17.53 -31.99
C ILE A 200 -11.33 16.48 -32.13
N ARG A 201 -11.31 15.47 -31.25
CA ARG A 201 -12.40 14.51 -31.06
C ARG A 201 -13.13 14.87 -29.79
N ASN A 202 -14.23 15.58 -29.96
CA ASN A 202 -14.98 16.13 -28.86
C ASN A 202 -15.76 15.04 -28.11
N TRP A 203 -15.91 15.22 -26.79
CA TRP A 203 -16.79 14.37 -25.99
C TRP A 203 -18.26 14.75 -26.30
N PRO A 204 -19.22 13.81 -26.25
CA PRO A 204 -20.62 14.18 -26.48
C PRO A 204 -21.21 15.02 -25.31
N GLU A 205 -22.24 15.83 -25.57
CA GLU A 205 -22.89 16.86 -24.70
C GLU A 205 -23.51 16.37 -23.36
N HIS A 206 -23.16 15.19 -22.89
CA HIS A 206 -23.66 14.55 -21.69
C HIS A 206 -22.56 14.48 -20.63
N GLU A 207 -22.63 13.47 -19.74
CA GLU A 207 -21.68 13.25 -18.66
C GLU A 207 -20.22 13.23 -19.18
N PRO A 208 -19.29 13.97 -18.55
CA PRO A 208 -17.88 13.93 -18.91
C PRO A 208 -17.27 12.52 -18.82
N CYS A 209 -16.11 12.33 -19.47
CA CYS A 209 -15.34 11.11 -19.36
C CYS A 209 -14.86 10.92 -17.93
N SER A 210 -15.14 9.74 -17.35
CA SER A 210 -14.62 9.40 -16.03
C SER A 210 -13.14 9.05 -16.06
N ARG A 211 -12.44 9.20 -14.93
CA ARG A 211 -11.04 8.76 -14.81
C ARG A 211 -10.87 7.24 -14.98
N ALA A 212 -11.88 6.45 -14.62
CA ALA A 212 -11.89 5.01 -14.91
C ALA A 212 -11.97 4.72 -16.43
N GLN A 213 -12.73 5.51 -17.20
CA GLN A 213 -12.79 5.39 -18.66
C GLN A 213 -11.54 5.92 -19.37
N LEU A 214 -10.84 6.87 -18.74
CA LEU A 214 -9.62 7.43 -19.30
C LEU A 214 -8.54 6.37 -19.52
N TYR A 215 -8.41 5.41 -18.60
CA TYR A 215 -7.42 4.35 -18.69
C TYR A 215 -7.53 3.50 -19.98
N PRO A 216 -8.69 2.87 -20.30
CA PRO A 216 -8.86 2.15 -21.55
C PRO A 216 -8.79 3.05 -22.80
N ILE A 217 -9.22 4.31 -22.71
CA ILE A 217 -9.06 5.28 -23.80
C ILE A 217 -7.58 5.49 -24.10
N PHE A 218 -6.78 5.84 -23.09
CA PHE A 218 -5.34 6.03 -23.23
C PHE A 218 -4.68 4.81 -23.88
N HIS A 219 -4.99 3.60 -23.44
CA HIS A 219 -4.42 2.38 -24.01
C HIS A 219 -4.73 2.17 -25.49
N ALA A 220 -5.84 2.72 -25.98
CA ALA A 220 -6.23 2.66 -27.38
C ALA A 220 -5.66 3.81 -28.23
N ILE A 221 -5.34 4.96 -27.60
CA ILE A 221 -4.93 6.19 -28.29
C ILE A 221 -3.49 6.62 -27.98
N LYS A 222 -2.71 5.78 -27.30
CA LYS A 222 -1.31 6.06 -27.00
C LYS A 222 -0.42 5.90 -28.22
N VAL A 223 0.54 6.80 -28.34
CA VAL A 223 1.67 6.67 -29.24
C VAL A 223 2.75 5.89 -28.50
N CYS A 224 3.19 4.79 -29.09
CA CYS A 224 4.29 3.94 -28.60
C CYS A 224 5.37 3.84 -29.67
N HIS A 225 6.61 3.68 -29.23
CA HIS A 225 7.75 3.36 -30.10
C HIS A 225 8.37 2.04 -29.63
N ASP A 226 8.65 1.10 -30.52
CA ASP A 226 9.09 -0.27 -30.15
C ASP A 226 10.40 -0.31 -29.32
N GLU A 227 11.19 0.76 -29.44
CA GLU A 227 12.49 0.91 -28.77
C GLU A 227 12.40 1.63 -27.42
N THR A 228 11.25 2.20 -27.05
CA THR A 228 10.99 2.83 -25.73
C THR A 228 9.87 2.07 -25.01
N ASP A 229 9.91 2.10 -23.69
CA ASP A 229 8.84 1.57 -22.84
C ASP A 229 7.79 2.65 -22.52
N ASP A 230 8.11 3.92 -22.78
CA ASP A 230 7.19 5.05 -22.60
C ASP A 230 6.08 5.07 -23.66
N ALA A 231 4.93 5.59 -23.25
CA ALA A 231 3.81 5.83 -24.16
C ALA A 231 3.06 7.09 -23.77
N TYR A 232 2.56 7.83 -24.77
CA TYR A 232 1.95 9.14 -24.54
C TYR A 232 0.68 9.35 -25.36
N ALA A 233 -0.24 10.15 -24.84
CA ALA A 233 -1.41 10.64 -25.55
C ALA A 233 -1.68 12.11 -25.18
N LEU A 234 -2.38 12.83 -26.05
CA LEU A 234 -2.84 14.18 -25.78
C LEU A 234 -4.36 14.21 -25.58
N LEU A 235 -4.78 14.89 -24.52
CA LEU A 235 -6.16 14.99 -24.09
C LEU A 235 -6.54 16.45 -23.85
N ILE A 236 -7.84 16.74 -23.85
CA ILE A 236 -8.38 18.03 -23.43
C ILE A 236 -9.27 17.80 -22.22
N ASP A 237 -9.08 18.60 -21.18
CA ASP A 237 -9.93 18.62 -19.98
C ASP A 237 -10.22 20.08 -19.59
N HIS A 238 -10.90 20.30 -18.47
CA HIS A 238 -11.02 21.63 -17.87
C HIS A 238 -10.05 21.83 -16.71
N ASP A 239 -9.55 23.07 -16.56
CA ASP A 239 -8.95 23.53 -15.31
C ASP A 239 -10.03 23.89 -14.28
N PHE A 240 -9.62 24.30 -13.07
CA PHE A 240 -10.53 24.70 -11.97
C PHE A 240 -11.45 25.88 -12.29
N ASN A 241 -11.10 26.67 -13.30
CA ASN A 241 -11.91 27.80 -13.72
C ASN A 241 -12.86 27.41 -14.86
N GLY A 242 -12.90 26.12 -15.23
CA GLY A 242 -13.67 25.63 -16.36
C GLY A 242 -13.04 25.92 -17.72
N ASN A 243 -11.77 26.35 -17.78
CA ASN A 243 -11.12 26.63 -19.05
C ASN A 243 -10.52 25.36 -19.66
N PRO A 244 -10.62 25.18 -20.99
CA PRO A 244 -9.95 24.07 -21.67
C PRO A 244 -8.44 24.06 -21.46
N THR A 245 -7.91 22.91 -21.03
CA THR A 245 -6.49 22.68 -20.82
C THR A 245 -6.04 21.41 -21.55
N ILE A 246 -4.81 21.40 -22.06
CA ILE A 246 -4.23 20.22 -22.72
C ILE A 246 -3.48 19.41 -21.69
N LEU A 247 -3.79 18.12 -21.63
CA LEU A 247 -3.10 17.15 -20.78
C LEU A 247 -2.26 16.22 -21.66
N ALA A 248 -0.99 16.07 -21.32
CA ALA A 248 -0.15 14.98 -21.77
C ALA A 248 -0.31 13.81 -20.81
N ALA A 249 -1.00 12.77 -21.26
CA ALA A 249 -1.10 11.52 -20.52
C ALA A 249 0.12 10.64 -20.85
N GLY A 250 0.73 10.05 -19.83
CA GLY A 250 1.92 9.21 -19.98
C GLY A 250 1.84 7.92 -19.17
N LEU A 251 2.35 6.83 -19.75
CA LEU A 251 2.87 5.68 -19.00
C LEU A 251 4.38 5.87 -18.87
N GLY A 252 4.90 5.86 -17.64
CA GLY A 252 6.35 5.90 -17.38
C GLY A 252 6.93 7.31 -17.16
N GLY A 253 6.30 8.14 -16.33
CA GLY A 253 6.96 9.34 -15.83
C GLY A 253 8.07 9.02 -14.82
N PRO A 254 8.77 10.05 -14.32
CA PRO A 254 9.98 9.92 -13.52
C PRO A 254 9.70 9.48 -12.07
N HIS A 255 8.86 8.45 -11.85
CA HIS A 255 8.80 7.80 -10.55
C HIS A 255 9.94 6.80 -10.41
N TRP A 256 10.92 7.27 -9.66
CA TRP A 256 12.13 6.63 -9.14
C TRP A 256 11.91 5.31 -8.36
N ALA A 257 10.67 4.81 -8.26
CA ALA A 257 10.31 3.80 -7.26
C ALA A 257 9.99 2.40 -7.80
N SER A 258 9.34 2.20 -8.96
CA SER A 258 9.15 0.83 -9.47
C SER A 258 8.65 0.74 -10.93
N PRO A 259 9.28 -0.06 -11.81
CA PRO A 259 8.77 -0.40 -13.14
C PRO A 259 7.48 -1.25 -13.12
N GLU A 260 6.98 -1.60 -11.93
CA GLU A 260 5.77 -2.41 -11.74
C GLU A 260 4.50 -1.57 -11.51
N LEU A 261 4.60 -0.24 -11.47
CA LEU A 261 3.45 0.63 -11.25
C LEU A 261 2.57 0.75 -12.49
N ASP A 262 1.31 0.37 -12.34
CA ASP A 262 0.32 0.30 -13.42
C ASP A 262 -0.63 1.51 -13.37
N MET A 263 -0.13 2.70 -13.69
CA MET A 263 -0.87 3.97 -13.53
C MET A 263 -0.59 4.96 -14.66
N LEU A 264 -1.47 5.95 -14.84
CA LEU A 264 -1.25 7.06 -15.77
C LEU A 264 -0.89 8.34 -15.02
N GLU A 265 0.01 9.11 -15.61
CA GLU A 265 0.32 10.47 -15.19
C GLU A 265 -0.27 11.47 -16.18
N LEU A 266 -0.95 12.50 -15.69
CA LEU A 266 -1.51 13.58 -16.49
C LEU A 266 -0.74 14.87 -16.20
N HIS A 267 0.00 15.33 -17.20
CA HIS A 267 0.80 16.54 -17.14
C HIS A 267 0.09 17.68 -17.86
N ARG A 268 -0.09 18.82 -17.22
CA ARG A 268 -0.60 20.02 -17.91
C ARG A 268 0.45 20.52 -18.90
N LEU A 269 0.03 20.71 -20.15
CA LEU A 269 0.89 21.17 -21.23
C LEU A 269 0.46 22.57 -21.69
N ALA A 270 1.40 23.50 -21.77
CA ALA A 270 1.14 24.81 -22.34
C ALA A 270 0.81 24.67 -23.83
N MET A 271 -0.13 25.48 -24.33
CA MET A 271 -0.56 25.44 -25.74
C MET A 271 0.62 25.60 -26.72
N SER A 272 1.62 26.41 -26.36
CA SER A 272 2.85 26.60 -27.15
C SER A 272 3.68 25.33 -27.33
N ASP A 273 3.57 24.39 -26.39
CA ASP A 273 4.45 23.24 -26.30
C ASP A 273 3.82 22.00 -26.95
N VAL A 274 2.53 22.03 -27.26
CA VAL A 274 1.75 20.91 -27.84
C VAL A 274 2.38 20.39 -29.13
N ALA A 275 2.76 21.29 -30.03
CA ALA A 275 3.36 20.93 -31.31
C ALA A 275 4.74 20.28 -31.16
N GLN A 276 5.54 20.79 -30.21
CA GLN A 276 6.86 20.23 -29.89
C GLN A 276 6.71 18.86 -29.23
N PHE A 277 5.86 18.75 -28.21
CA PHE A 277 5.55 17.51 -27.52
C PHE A 277 5.11 16.41 -28.49
N TRP A 278 4.14 16.70 -29.36
CA TRP A 278 3.69 15.73 -30.37
C TRP A 278 4.85 15.25 -31.24
N THR A 279 5.72 16.16 -31.66
CA THR A 279 6.89 15.79 -32.49
C THR A 279 7.83 14.85 -31.74
N VAL A 280 8.22 15.18 -30.51
CA VAL A 280 9.20 14.36 -29.75
C VAL A 280 8.65 13.00 -29.31
N VAL A 281 7.33 12.87 -29.14
CA VAL A 281 6.68 11.57 -28.87
C VAL A 281 6.83 10.63 -30.07
N TRP A 282 6.69 11.14 -31.30
CA TRP A 282 6.85 10.35 -32.53
C TRP A 282 8.31 10.16 -32.95
N THR A 283 9.23 11.02 -32.50
CA THR A 283 10.66 10.94 -32.83
C THR A 283 11.51 10.93 -31.55
N PRO A 284 11.47 9.84 -30.74
CA PRO A 284 12.12 9.80 -29.43
C PRO A 284 13.65 9.99 -29.49
N PHE A 285 14.25 9.75 -30.65
CA PHE A 285 15.69 9.73 -30.89
C PHE A 285 16.18 10.85 -31.82
N ALA A 286 15.41 11.92 -31.98
CA ALA A 286 15.76 13.00 -32.90
C ALA A 286 17.17 13.60 -32.63
N HIS A 287 17.60 13.62 -31.36
CA HIS A 287 18.89 14.15 -30.94
C HIS A 287 19.80 13.12 -30.25
N HIS A 288 19.34 11.87 -30.11
CA HIS A 288 20.02 10.81 -29.36
C HIS A 288 20.11 9.53 -30.18
N PRO A 289 21.25 8.83 -30.23
CA PRO A 289 21.41 7.65 -31.07
C PRO A 289 20.77 6.37 -30.50
N LYS A 290 20.27 6.38 -29.26
CA LYS A 290 19.72 5.21 -28.57
C LYS A 290 18.78 5.62 -27.43
N PRO A 291 17.88 4.73 -26.99
CA PRO A 291 17.13 4.92 -25.75
C PRO A 291 18.05 5.03 -24.54
N GLU A 292 17.58 5.78 -23.56
CA GLU A 292 18.22 5.88 -22.26
C GLU A 292 17.62 4.87 -21.30
N MET A 293 18.46 4.34 -20.42
CA MET A 293 18.01 3.39 -19.40
C MET A 293 17.81 4.13 -18.10
N MET A 294 16.60 4.12 -17.57
CA MET A 294 16.27 4.68 -16.26
C MET A 294 15.48 3.65 -15.45
N ASN A 295 16.00 3.25 -14.28
CA ASN A 295 15.39 2.23 -13.41
C ASN A 295 15.02 0.92 -14.12
N GLY A 296 15.80 0.54 -15.14
CA GLY A 296 15.58 -0.68 -15.93
C GLY A 296 14.62 -0.51 -17.12
N LEU A 297 14.02 0.67 -17.32
CA LEU A 297 13.15 1.00 -18.46
C LEU A 297 13.89 1.80 -19.52
N ARG A 298 13.48 1.63 -20.79
CA ARG A 298 13.95 2.38 -21.96
C ARG A 298 13.12 3.64 -22.14
N THR A 299 13.66 4.80 -21.81
CA THR A 299 12.92 6.06 -21.85
C THR A 299 13.14 6.83 -23.15
N ASN A 300 12.22 7.77 -23.46
CA ASN A 300 12.29 8.73 -24.54
C ASN A 300 13.19 9.93 -24.14
N PRO A 301 14.45 10.00 -24.63
CA PRO A 301 15.36 11.07 -24.23
C PRO A 301 14.95 12.44 -24.78
N SER A 302 14.22 12.51 -25.90
CA SER A 302 13.81 13.79 -26.49
C SER A 302 12.75 14.52 -25.65
N ILE A 303 11.85 13.78 -24.99
CA ILE A 303 10.87 14.38 -24.06
C ILE A 303 11.58 15.02 -22.87
N ARG A 304 12.53 14.30 -22.27
CA ARG A 304 13.27 14.83 -21.13
C ARG A 304 14.11 16.06 -21.49
N ASP A 305 14.82 16.02 -22.62
CA ASP A 305 15.70 17.11 -23.04
C ASP A 305 14.94 18.39 -23.38
N THR A 306 13.71 18.25 -23.89
CA THR A 306 12.85 19.40 -24.16
C THR A 306 12.14 19.91 -22.91
N GLY A 307 12.07 19.11 -21.85
CA GLY A 307 11.29 19.41 -20.64
C GLY A 307 9.78 19.49 -20.90
N CYS A 308 9.32 19.15 -22.12
CA CYS A 308 7.92 19.21 -22.48
C CYS A 308 7.16 18.09 -21.75
N GLY A 309 6.25 18.48 -20.85
CA GLY A 309 5.37 17.52 -20.16
C GLY A 309 6.03 16.76 -19.01
N THR A 310 7.08 17.30 -18.38
CA THR A 310 7.76 16.66 -17.23
C THR A 310 8.02 17.60 -16.04
N GLY A 311 7.42 18.80 -16.01
CA GLY A 311 7.81 19.88 -15.09
C GLY A 311 6.66 20.66 -14.46
N GLY A 312 5.44 20.11 -14.43
CA GLY A 312 4.27 20.77 -13.86
C GLY A 312 3.41 19.84 -13.01
N PRO A 313 2.28 20.38 -12.49
CA PRO A 313 1.32 19.60 -11.71
C PRO A 313 0.95 18.30 -12.40
N THR A 314 1.14 17.20 -11.68
CA THR A 314 0.87 15.85 -12.17
C THR A 314 -0.32 15.28 -11.42
N GLU A 315 -1.42 15.06 -12.13
CA GLU A 315 -2.52 14.23 -11.62
C GLU A 315 -2.20 12.76 -11.89
N LEU A 316 -2.44 11.91 -10.90
CA LEU A 316 -2.22 10.47 -11.00
C LEU A 316 -3.55 9.74 -11.17
N VAL A 317 -3.60 8.80 -12.11
CA VAL A 317 -4.81 8.01 -12.39
C VAL A 317 -4.49 6.53 -12.25
N ALA A 318 -5.10 5.89 -11.26
CA ALA A 318 -4.97 4.46 -11.03
C ALA A 318 -5.56 3.64 -12.19
N ASN A 319 -5.01 2.45 -12.47
CA ASN A 319 -5.70 1.47 -13.30
C ASN A 319 -6.89 0.92 -12.49
N PRO A 320 -8.15 1.14 -12.94
CA PRO A 320 -9.32 0.65 -12.21
C PRO A 320 -9.36 -0.89 -12.10
N ASP A 321 -8.72 -1.61 -13.03
CA ASP A 321 -8.65 -3.08 -13.03
C ASP A 321 -7.51 -3.63 -12.16
N ASN A 322 -6.61 -2.78 -11.67
CA ASN A 322 -5.39 -3.19 -10.98
C ASN A 322 -4.95 -2.22 -9.87
N ILE A 323 -5.93 -1.65 -9.15
CA ILE A 323 -5.71 -0.65 -8.09
C ILE A 323 -4.55 -1.01 -7.14
N PRO A 324 -4.37 -2.28 -6.67
CA PRO A 324 -3.25 -2.62 -5.79
C PRO A 324 -1.85 -2.35 -6.35
N ASN A 325 -1.70 -2.40 -7.68
CA ASN A 325 -0.43 -2.15 -8.34
C ASN A 325 -0.34 -0.76 -8.96
N SER A 326 -1.37 0.09 -8.79
CA SER A 326 -1.47 1.39 -9.47
C SER A 326 -1.17 2.59 -8.59
N TRP A 327 -0.97 2.39 -7.30
CA TRP A 327 -0.94 3.52 -6.38
C TRP A 327 0.44 4.09 -6.05
N THR A 328 0.47 5.39 -5.80
CA THR A 328 1.62 6.18 -5.31
C THR A 328 1.11 7.58 -5.05
N GLY A 329 1.86 8.39 -4.29
CA GLY A 329 1.41 9.73 -3.89
C GLY A 329 0.26 9.67 -2.88
N LEU A 330 -0.64 10.66 -2.91
CA LEU A 330 -1.79 10.83 -2.02
C LEU A 330 -3.03 10.10 -2.58
N PRO A 331 -3.37 8.89 -2.10
CA PRO A 331 -4.60 8.22 -2.51
C PRO A 331 -5.83 8.87 -1.87
N VAL A 332 -6.83 9.20 -2.70
CA VAL A 332 -8.14 9.69 -2.26
C VAL A 332 -9.23 8.72 -2.76
N PHE A 333 -9.86 7.99 -1.86
CA PHE A 333 -10.89 7.01 -2.20
C PHE A 333 -12.29 7.63 -2.24
N ILE A 334 -13.05 7.35 -3.31
CA ILE A 334 -14.45 7.76 -3.42
C ILE A 334 -15.32 6.58 -2.96
N LEU A 335 -16.05 6.77 -1.86
CA LEU A 335 -16.78 5.70 -1.17
C LEU A 335 -18.24 5.57 -1.65
N ASP A 336 -18.85 6.66 -2.08
CA ASP A 336 -20.26 6.70 -2.52
C ASP A 336 -20.37 6.93 -4.03
N THR A 337 -21.38 6.36 -4.67
CA THR A 337 -21.58 6.46 -6.12
C THR A 337 -21.91 7.89 -6.51
N MET A 338 -21.05 8.50 -7.32
CA MET A 338 -21.20 9.87 -7.82
C MET A 338 -21.08 9.91 -9.35
N THR A 339 -21.79 10.85 -9.97
CA THR A 339 -21.58 11.24 -11.37
C THR A 339 -20.20 11.87 -11.55
N GLU A 340 -19.66 11.89 -12.76
CA GLU A 340 -18.34 12.48 -13.01
C GLU A 340 -18.34 14.00 -12.76
N THR A 341 -19.47 14.65 -13.01
CA THR A 341 -19.72 16.05 -12.69
C THR A 341 -19.61 16.30 -11.19
N GLU A 342 -20.27 15.49 -10.36
CA GLU A 342 -20.17 15.60 -8.90
C GLU A 342 -18.73 15.36 -8.41
N ARG A 343 -18.02 14.39 -8.99
CA ARG A 343 -16.61 14.12 -8.64
C ARG A 343 -15.70 15.27 -9.01
N ARG A 344 -15.92 15.94 -10.14
CA ARG A 344 -15.18 17.15 -10.53
C ARG A 344 -15.38 18.27 -9.51
N ILE A 345 -16.61 18.50 -9.09
CA ILE A 345 -16.93 19.49 -8.04
C ILE A 345 -16.17 19.18 -6.75
N ILE A 346 -16.16 17.93 -6.27
CA ILE A 346 -15.40 17.56 -5.06
C ILE A 346 -13.90 17.81 -5.23
N ARG A 347 -13.33 17.42 -6.38
CA ARG A 347 -11.90 17.63 -6.66
C ARG A 347 -11.55 19.11 -6.62
N GLU A 348 -12.36 19.93 -7.27
CA GLU A 348 -12.15 21.37 -7.41
C GLU A 348 -12.33 22.09 -6.07
N GLU A 349 -13.34 21.73 -5.28
CA GLU A 349 -13.73 22.44 -4.08
C GLU A 349 -13.01 21.99 -2.80
N LEU A 350 -12.60 20.71 -2.67
CA LEU A 350 -12.08 20.19 -1.41
C LEU A 350 -10.55 20.11 -1.31
N LEU A 351 -9.84 19.90 -2.42
CA LEU A 351 -8.37 19.78 -2.42
C LEU A 351 -7.69 20.67 -3.48
N GLY A 352 -8.42 21.23 -4.45
CA GLY A 352 -7.84 21.98 -5.56
C GLY A 352 -6.99 21.11 -6.50
N THR A 353 -5.85 21.62 -7.01
CA THR A 353 -4.80 20.80 -7.69
C THR A 353 -3.64 20.59 -6.72
N PRO A 354 -3.65 19.53 -5.92
CA PRO A 354 -2.40 19.09 -5.33
C PRO A 354 -1.68 18.19 -6.33
N ASP A 355 -0.38 18.40 -6.43
CA ASP A 355 0.50 17.55 -7.22
C ASP A 355 0.56 16.17 -6.58
N GLY A 356 0.41 15.10 -7.37
CA GLY A 356 0.54 13.73 -6.87
C GLY A 356 -0.69 13.17 -6.16
N VAL A 357 -1.86 13.79 -6.31
CA VAL A 357 -3.13 13.20 -5.86
C VAL A 357 -3.62 12.13 -6.82
N MET A 358 -4.12 11.04 -6.24
CA MET A 358 -4.70 9.92 -6.97
C MET A 358 -6.14 9.65 -6.50
N TRP A 359 -7.10 10.22 -7.25
CA TRP A 359 -8.52 9.96 -7.02
C TRP A 359 -8.90 8.58 -7.53
N THR A 360 -9.34 7.71 -6.63
CA THR A 360 -9.67 6.31 -6.94
C THR A 360 -11.11 6.04 -6.58
N ASP A 361 -11.94 5.81 -7.59
CA ASP A 361 -13.33 5.42 -7.38
C ASP A 361 -13.45 3.93 -7.12
N VAL A 362 -13.93 3.60 -5.92
CA VAL A 362 -14.19 2.23 -5.48
C VAL A 362 -15.68 2.03 -5.14
N SER A 363 -16.52 3.05 -5.30
CA SER A 363 -17.91 3.08 -4.81
C SER A 363 -18.75 1.89 -5.30
N ASP A 364 -18.63 1.51 -6.57
CA ASP A 364 -19.36 0.38 -7.16
C ASP A 364 -18.81 -1.00 -6.71
N GLN A 365 -17.68 -1.03 -6.02
CA GLN A 365 -17.01 -2.23 -5.52
C GLN A 365 -17.20 -2.43 -4.00
N LEU A 366 -17.76 -1.44 -3.30
CA LEU A 366 -17.97 -1.51 -1.86
C LEU A 366 -19.31 -2.18 -1.52
N GLU A 367 -19.33 -2.98 -0.44
CA GLU A 367 -20.58 -3.49 0.12
C GLU A 367 -21.40 -2.39 0.81
N SER A 368 -20.73 -1.36 1.33
CA SER A 368 -21.31 -0.17 1.95
C SER A 368 -20.45 1.07 1.63
N PRO A 369 -21.06 2.27 1.45
CA PRO A 369 -20.34 3.49 1.10
C PRO A 369 -19.67 4.15 2.31
N ASP A 370 -18.88 3.37 3.06
CA ASP A 370 -18.23 3.79 4.30
C ASP A 370 -16.87 3.10 4.50
N MET A 371 -16.22 3.40 5.62
CA MET A 371 -14.92 2.82 5.98
C MET A 371 -14.98 1.29 6.20
N HIS A 372 -16.14 0.73 6.57
CA HIS A 372 -16.28 -0.72 6.70
C HIS A 372 -16.29 -1.40 5.32
N GLY A 373 -17.02 -0.83 4.36
CA GLY A 373 -17.03 -1.30 2.98
C GLY A 373 -15.66 -1.19 2.32
N LEU A 374 -14.95 -0.07 2.54
CA LEU A 374 -13.58 0.12 2.04
C LEU A 374 -12.61 -0.93 2.64
N LEU A 375 -12.73 -1.21 3.93
CA LEU A 375 -11.87 -2.20 4.58
C LEU A 375 -12.12 -3.62 4.05
N ALA A 376 -13.39 -3.99 3.87
CA ALA A 376 -13.77 -5.26 3.25
C ALA A 376 -13.24 -5.36 1.80
N TYR A 377 -13.30 -4.27 1.04
CA TYR A 377 -12.68 -4.19 -0.28
C TYR A 377 -11.16 -4.42 -0.21
N PHE A 378 -10.44 -3.81 0.74
CA PHE A 378 -9.01 -4.06 0.91
C PHE A 378 -8.71 -5.54 1.24
N GLU A 379 -9.52 -6.15 2.10
CA GLU A 379 -9.45 -7.58 2.42
C GLU A 379 -9.80 -8.51 1.25
N ALA A 380 -10.52 -8.03 0.24
CA ALA A 380 -10.76 -8.81 -0.97
C ALA A 380 -9.61 -8.64 -1.97
N THR A 381 -9.14 -7.42 -2.17
CA THR A 381 -8.42 -7.01 -3.38
C THR A 381 -6.89 -7.06 -3.26
N PHE A 382 -6.32 -6.71 -2.11
CA PHE A 382 -4.86 -6.66 -1.94
C PHE A 382 -4.25 -8.06 -1.77
N ASP A 383 -3.01 -8.30 -2.18
CA ASP A 383 -2.43 -9.64 -2.15
C ASP A 383 -1.25 -9.75 -1.16
N ASN A 384 -0.36 -10.73 -1.39
CA ASN A 384 0.81 -10.96 -0.56
C ASN A 384 2.00 -10.04 -0.89
N ALA A 385 2.00 -9.38 -2.04
CA ALA A 385 3.13 -8.56 -2.49
C ALA A 385 2.92 -7.09 -2.14
N ARG A 386 1.67 -6.60 -2.21
CA ARG A 386 1.31 -5.22 -1.83
C ARG A 386 0.12 -5.23 -0.87
N GLY A 387 0.31 -4.64 0.32
CA GLY A 387 -0.74 -4.41 1.30
C GLY A 387 -1.59 -3.18 1.00
N PRO A 388 -2.65 -2.88 1.77
CA PRO A 388 -3.44 -1.63 1.73
C PRO A 388 -2.54 -0.39 2.02
N PRO A 389 -2.94 0.87 1.69
CA PRO A 389 -2.08 2.03 1.88
C PRO A 389 -2.04 2.38 3.37
N ALA A 390 -0.87 2.64 3.93
CA ALA A 390 -0.75 2.89 5.38
C ALA A 390 -1.57 4.11 5.85
N HIS A 391 -1.76 5.09 4.97
CA HIS A 391 -2.54 6.29 5.21
C HIS A 391 -3.14 6.78 3.89
N PHE A 392 -4.35 7.33 3.95
CA PHE A 392 -5.10 7.77 2.77
C PHE A 392 -6.17 8.78 3.15
N LEU A 393 -6.71 9.45 2.14
CA LEU A 393 -7.92 10.26 2.26
C LEU A 393 -9.12 9.53 1.64
N ALA A 394 -10.33 9.90 2.07
CA ALA A 394 -11.55 9.43 1.45
C ALA A 394 -12.65 10.49 1.43
N VAL A 395 -13.56 10.37 0.48
CA VAL A 395 -14.74 11.22 0.29
C VAL A 395 -15.98 10.38 0.09
N ASP A 396 -17.12 10.90 0.52
CA ASP A 396 -18.42 10.24 0.39
C ASP A 396 -19.54 11.26 0.10
N ARG A 397 -20.81 10.86 0.26
CA ARG A 397 -21.95 11.75 0.05
C ARG A 397 -21.89 13.04 0.87
N LYS A 398 -21.42 13.00 2.11
CA LYS A 398 -21.33 14.19 2.96
C LYS A 398 -20.26 15.15 2.45
N SER A 399 -19.16 14.62 1.94
CA SER A 399 -18.14 15.45 1.26
C SER A 399 -18.72 16.19 0.05
N LEU A 400 -19.57 15.52 -0.73
CA LEU A 400 -20.29 16.15 -1.84
C LEU A 400 -21.25 17.24 -1.38
N GLU A 401 -22.04 16.98 -0.34
CA GLU A 401 -22.98 17.97 0.22
C GLU A 401 -22.27 19.25 0.68
N ILE A 402 -21.10 19.11 1.29
CA ILE A 402 -20.23 20.23 1.69
C ILE A 402 -19.72 20.97 0.44
N ALA A 403 -19.18 20.25 -0.55
CA ALA A 403 -18.68 20.85 -1.78
C ALA A 403 -19.76 21.61 -2.58
N LEU A 404 -21.01 21.13 -2.56
CA LEU A 404 -22.16 21.79 -3.21
C LEU A 404 -22.70 22.99 -2.43
N THR A 405 -22.34 23.14 -1.16
CA THR A 405 -22.76 24.29 -0.33
C THR A 405 -21.97 25.54 -0.75
N PRO A 406 -22.63 26.70 -0.93
CA PRO A 406 -21.95 27.96 -1.25
C PRO A 406 -20.82 28.27 -0.26
N ALA A 407 -19.68 28.73 -0.76
CA ALA A 407 -18.47 28.93 0.04
C ALA A 407 -18.66 29.85 1.26
N ASP A 408 -19.61 30.80 1.23
CA ASP A 408 -19.92 31.70 2.35
C ASP A 408 -20.79 31.06 3.45
N GLU A 409 -21.41 29.91 3.16
CA GLU A 409 -22.28 29.16 4.09
C GLU A 409 -21.68 27.80 4.50
N ARG A 410 -20.52 27.44 3.95
CA ARG A 410 -19.92 26.11 4.06
C ARG A 410 -19.21 25.92 5.41
N ASP A 411 -19.56 24.84 6.12
CA ASP A 411 -18.78 24.31 7.23
C ASP A 411 -17.87 23.19 6.72
N GLU A 412 -16.60 23.52 6.51
CA GLU A 412 -15.62 22.60 5.94
C GLU A 412 -14.97 21.69 6.98
N SER A 413 -15.26 21.86 8.27
CA SER A 413 -14.61 21.13 9.37
C SER A 413 -14.71 19.61 9.27
N GLU A 414 -15.65 19.11 8.48
CA GLU A 414 -15.87 17.69 8.25
C GLU A 414 -15.89 17.34 6.75
N ALA A 415 -15.17 18.07 5.89
CA ALA A 415 -15.19 17.89 4.43
C ALA A 415 -14.65 16.53 3.94
N MET A 416 -13.54 16.06 4.51
CA MET A 416 -12.83 14.87 4.04
C MET A 416 -12.54 13.90 5.17
N ILE A 417 -12.41 12.61 4.86
CA ILE A 417 -11.93 11.59 5.81
C ILE A 417 -10.42 11.44 5.64
N ILE A 418 -9.66 11.52 6.73
CA ILE A 418 -8.27 11.07 6.81
C ILE A 418 -8.22 9.75 7.59
N ALA A 419 -7.45 8.79 7.11
CA ALA A 419 -7.29 7.48 7.74
C ALA A 419 -5.83 7.04 7.80
N SER A 420 -5.46 6.31 8.85
CA SER A 420 -4.15 5.67 9.00
C SER A 420 -4.24 4.35 9.76
N ASP A 421 -3.45 3.37 9.34
CA ASP A 421 -3.26 2.10 10.05
C ASP A 421 -2.54 2.28 11.39
N GLY A 422 -1.75 3.36 11.54
CA GLY A 422 -1.15 3.79 12.79
C GLY A 422 -2.19 4.14 13.86
N GLY A 423 -3.36 4.65 13.44
CA GLY A 423 -4.48 4.94 14.34
C GLY A 423 -5.18 3.69 14.90
N CYS A 424 -4.93 2.52 14.34
CA CYS A 424 -5.49 1.25 14.76
C CYS A 424 -4.42 0.15 14.79
N SER A 425 -3.46 0.33 15.69
CA SER A 425 -2.30 -0.54 15.79
C SER A 425 -2.14 -1.11 17.20
N ALA A 426 -1.83 -2.40 17.29
CA ALA A 426 -1.45 -3.06 18.53
C ALA A 426 0.08 -3.11 18.64
N TRP A 427 0.59 -2.49 19.70
CA TRP A 427 2.01 -2.46 20.01
C TRP A 427 2.37 -3.60 20.97
N PHE A 428 3.25 -4.50 20.55
CA PHE A 428 3.77 -5.55 21.42
C PHE A 428 4.96 -4.99 22.20
N ARG A 429 4.74 -4.68 23.47
CA ARG A 429 5.77 -4.14 24.38
C ARG A 429 6.04 -5.07 25.55
N ASP A 430 7.30 -5.16 25.95
CA ASP A 430 7.69 -5.98 27.10
C ASP A 430 7.44 -5.30 28.47
N ASP A 431 7.87 -5.95 29.55
CA ASP A 431 7.78 -5.40 30.92
C ASP A 431 8.64 -4.15 31.14
N THR A 432 9.64 -3.90 30.28
CA THR A 432 10.50 -2.71 30.28
C THR A 432 10.03 -1.60 29.33
N ASP A 433 8.85 -1.76 28.74
CA ASP A 433 8.28 -0.87 27.71
C ASP A 433 9.08 -0.85 26.39
N GLN A 434 9.95 -1.85 26.18
CA GLN A 434 10.63 -2.00 24.91
C GLN A 434 9.62 -2.47 23.84
N MET A 435 9.64 -1.82 22.67
CA MET A 435 8.91 -2.27 21.49
C MET A 435 9.52 -3.53 20.90
N LEU A 436 8.69 -4.55 20.69
CA LEU A 436 9.08 -5.86 20.14
C LEU A 436 8.36 -6.19 18.84
N GLY A 437 7.21 -5.55 18.61
CA GLY A 437 6.49 -5.69 17.37
C GLY A 437 5.30 -4.76 17.27
N LEU A 438 4.70 -4.77 16.09
CA LEU A 438 3.53 -4.00 15.73
C LEU A 438 2.61 -4.89 14.89
N LEU A 439 1.31 -4.86 15.18
CA LEU A 439 0.28 -5.42 14.31
C LEU A 439 -0.76 -4.36 13.98
N HIS A 440 -0.96 -4.11 12.70
CA HIS A 440 -2.03 -3.25 12.21
C HIS A 440 -3.36 -4.00 12.30
N MET A 441 -4.28 -3.49 13.12
CA MET A 441 -5.57 -4.12 13.41
C MET A 441 -6.71 -3.54 12.57
N GLY A 442 -6.45 -2.47 11.81
CA GLY A 442 -7.42 -1.83 10.94
C GLY A 442 -6.98 -0.40 10.61
N TYR A 443 -7.92 0.54 10.58
CA TYR A 443 -7.64 1.96 10.41
C TYR A 443 -8.32 2.79 11.50
N GLY A 444 -7.57 3.74 12.03
CA GLY A 444 -8.15 4.91 12.68
C GLY A 444 -8.50 5.92 11.60
N TYR A 445 -9.65 6.57 11.70
CA TYR A 445 -10.07 7.59 10.74
C TYR A 445 -10.85 8.71 11.40
N ARG A 446 -10.91 9.86 10.73
CA ARG A 446 -11.72 10.99 11.17
C ARG A 446 -12.01 11.95 10.03
N ARG A 447 -13.06 12.77 10.19
CA ARG A 447 -13.35 13.89 9.29
C ARG A 447 -12.61 15.17 9.68
N MET A 448 -12.15 15.91 8.67
CA MET A 448 -11.43 17.18 8.80
C MET A 448 -11.71 18.09 7.59
N GLU A 449 -11.27 19.35 7.70
CA GLU A 449 -11.15 20.26 6.55
C GLU A 449 -10.19 19.70 5.49
N GLY A 450 -10.44 20.01 4.22
CA GLY A 450 -9.67 19.48 3.09
C GLY A 450 -8.17 19.79 3.16
N GLU A 451 -7.81 21.06 3.38
CA GLU A 451 -6.40 21.47 3.52
C GLU A 451 -5.72 20.85 4.76
N GLU A 452 -6.45 20.75 5.87
CA GLU A 452 -5.95 20.09 7.09
C GLU A 452 -5.76 18.59 6.89
N ALA A 453 -6.67 17.93 6.18
CA ALA A 453 -6.58 16.50 5.85
C ALA A 453 -5.39 16.23 4.93
N GLU A 454 -5.15 17.06 3.92
CA GLU A 454 -3.98 16.96 3.05
C GLU A 454 -2.68 17.16 3.84
N SER A 455 -2.59 18.24 4.62
CA SER A 455 -1.45 18.52 5.49
C SER A 455 -1.20 17.39 6.48
N GLY A 456 -2.26 16.85 7.09
CA GLY A 456 -2.21 15.69 7.97
C GLY A 456 -1.65 14.46 7.26
N TRP A 457 -2.14 14.14 6.06
CA TRP A 457 -1.61 13.03 5.26
C TRP A 457 -0.15 13.22 4.91
N ILE A 458 0.26 14.41 4.45
CA ILE A 458 1.67 14.71 4.10
C ILE A 458 2.56 14.48 5.32
N ASN A 459 2.15 14.94 6.51
CA ASN A 459 2.91 14.75 7.73
C ASN A 459 3.00 13.28 8.16
N LEU A 460 1.98 12.47 7.88
CA LEU A 460 2.03 11.01 8.10
C LEU A 460 2.98 10.33 7.11
N ASP A 461 2.90 10.69 5.81
CA ASP A 461 3.71 10.08 4.75
C ASP A 461 5.21 10.27 4.98
N VAL A 462 5.60 11.49 5.35
CA VAL A 462 7.00 11.83 5.62
C VAL A 462 7.44 11.44 7.04
N GLY A 463 6.53 10.93 7.87
CA GLY A 463 6.80 10.53 9.25
C GLY A 463 7.10 11.69 10.20
N ASN A 464 6.56 12.89 9.94
CA ASN A 464 6.68 14.05 10.82
C ASN A 464 5.78 13.96 12.06
N LEU A 465 4.61 13.32 11.93
CA LEU A 465 3.60 13.18 12.99
C LEU A 465 3.12 11.74 13.12
N PHE A 466 2.68 11.35 14.32
CA PHE A 466 1.84 10.17 14.50
C PHE A 466 0.37 10.52 14.20
N PHE A 467 -0.45 9.53 13.86
CA PHE A 467 -1.87 9.76 13.54
C PHE A 467 -2.64 10.46 14.66
N GLU A 468 -2.32 10.15 15.91
CA GLU A 468 -2.89 10.82 17.08
C GLU A 468 -2.50 12.29 17.22
N ASP A 469 -1.35 12.70 16.68
CA ASP A 469 -0.86 14.08 16.70
C ASP A 469 -1.41 14.93 15.54
N VAL A 470 -2.09 14.32 14.57
CA VAL A 470 -2.75 15.03 13.46
C VAL A 470 -3.89 15.91 13.98
N PHE A 471 -4.50 15.54 15.11
CA PHE A 471 -5.63 16.23 15.70
C PHE A 471 -5.18 17.10 16.87
N GLU A 472 -5.61 18.37 16.93
CA GLU A 472 -5.31 19.24 18.07
C GLU A 472 -5.81 18.63 19.41
N ALA A 473 -5.01 18.83 20.47
CA ALA A 473 -4.89 18.01 21.68
C ALA A 473 -6.17 17.50 22.42
N ASP A 474 -5.97 16.31 23.02
CA ASP A 474 -6.59 15.68 24.20
C ASP A 474 -8.09 15.37 24.27
N SER A 475 -8.93 15.84 23.34
CA SER A 475 -10.39 15.69 23.52
C SER A 475 -11.12 14.84 22.49
N VAL A 476 -10.48 14.42 21.41
CA VAL A 476 -11.20 13.68 20.37
C VAL A 476 -10.49 12.41 19.93
N THR A 477 -11.18 11.30 20.19
CA THR A 477 -10.75 9.96 19.80
C THR A 477 -11.15 9.71 18.33
N PRO A 478 -10.23 9.22 17.48
CA PRO A 478 -10.60 8.83 16.11
C PRO A 478 -11.60 7.68 16.13
N ASP A 479 -12.43 7.61 15.09
CA ASP A 479 -13.22 6.42 14.81
C ASP A 479 -12.30 5.29 14.35
N ILE A 480 -12.71 4.05 14.60
CA ILE A 480 -11.92 2.87 14.26
C ILE A 480 -12.76 1.86 13.51
N VAL A 481 -12.17 1.34 12.44
CA VAL A 481 -12.63 0.15 11.74
C VAL A 481 -11.56 -0.95 11.87
N TYR A 482 -11.98 -2.14 12.27
CA TYR A 482 -11.10 -3.29 12.49
C TYR A 482 -11.19 -4.29 11.35
N TRP A 483 -10.07 -4.94 11.04
CA TRP A 483 -10.04 -6.05 10.09
C TRP A 483 -10.94 -7.20 10.56
N SER A 484 -11.63 -7.86 9.63
CA SER A 484 -12.58 -8.95 9.92
C SER A 484 -11.90 -10.20 10.48
N TRP A 485 -10.59 -10.33 10.28
CA TRP A 485 -9.79 -11.47 10.73
C TRP A 485 -9.21 -11.31 12.13
N ILE A 486 -9.39 -10.19 12.83
CA ILE A 486 -8.93 -10.01 14.22
C ILE A 486 -9.83 -10.79 15.19
N ASN A 487 -9.22 -11.61 16.05
CA ASN A 487 -9.87 -12.50 17.02
C ASN A 487 -9.89 -11.92 18.44
N LEU A 488 -10.22 -10.64 18.55
CA LEU A 488 -10.35 -9.95 19.83
C LEU A 488 -11.74 -9.33 19.93
N SER A 489 -12.26 -9.25 21.15
CA SER A 489 -13.44 -8.42 21.40
C SER A 489 -13.08 -6.96 21.13
N LYS A 490 -14.08 -6.12 20.83
CA LYS A 490 -13.86 -4.68 20.66
C LYS A 490 -13.17 -4.07 21.88
N ASP A 491 -13.63 -4.41 23.07
CA ASP A 491 -13.06 -3.94 24.33
C ASP A 491 -11.58 -4.35 24.48
N ASP A 492 -11.24 -5.59 24.10
CA ASP A 492 -9.84 -6.04 24.12
C ASP A 492 -8.98 -5.26 23.13
N MET A 493 -9.48 -5.00 21.91
CA MET A 493 -8.75 -4.22 20.90
C MET A 493 -8.52 -2.79 21.36
N ASP A 494 -9.56 -2.15 21.91
CA ASP A 494 -9.47 -0.78 22.44
C ASP A 494 -8.47 -0.71 23.61
N ASP A 495 -8.45 -1.72 24.49
CA ASP A 495 -7.48 -1.84 25.57
C ASP A 495 -6.04 -2.03 25.09
N LEU A 496 -5.82 -2.80 24.01
CA LEU A 496 -4.50 -2.97 23.41
C LEU A 496 -3.98 -1.67 22.81
N ARG A 497 -4.85 -0.98 22.05
CA ARG A 497 -4.54 0.29 21.40
C ARG A 497 -4.13 1.35 22.42
N GLU A 498 -4.91 1.51 23.48
CA GLU A 498 -4.65 2.51 24.53
C GLU A 498 -3.48 2.12 25.45
N GLY A 499 -2.81 1.00 25.17
CA GLY A 499 -1.73 0.49 26.01
C GLY A 499 -2.19 0.07 27.42
N ARG A 500 -3.51 0.00 27.67
CA ARG A 500 -4.10 -0.45 28.95
C ARG A 500 -3.87 -1.93 29.16
N LYS A 501 -3.82 -2.71 28.07
CA LYS A 501 -3.51 -4.14 28.08
C LYS A 501 -2.22 -4.38 27.30
N ARG A 502 -1.24 -4.96 27.98
CA ARG A 502 0.03 -5.37 27.36
C ARG A 502 -0.10 -6.78 26.83
N VAL A 503 0.41 -6.96 25.61
CA VAL A 503 0.22 -8.19 24.84
C VAL A 503 1.40 -9.16 24.99
N ALA A 504 2.53 -8.68 25.49
CA ALA A 504 3.74 -9.47 25.64
C ALA A 504 4.11 -9.64 27.13
N ALA A 505 4.27 -10.90 27.54
CA ALA A 505 4.78 -11.28 28.84
C ALA A 505 6.24 -11.74 28.70
N ALA A 506 7.09 -11.22 29.58
CA ALA A 506 8.48 -11.64 29.70
C ALA A 506 8.60 -12.89 30.58
N TYR A 507 9.30 -13.89 30.09
CA TYR A 507 9.61 -15.12 30.82
C TYR A 507 11.11 -15.23 31.03
N TYR A 508 11.49 -15.33 32.30
CA TYR A 508 12.88 -15.40 32.70
C TYR A 508 13.25 -16.87 32.92
N PRO A 509 14.34 -17.36 32.32
CA PRO A 509 14.94 -18.60 32.78
C PRO A 509 15.35 -18.35 34.23
N GLU A 510 14.77 -19.09 35.18
CA GLU A 510 15.18 -19.01 36.58
C GLU A 510 16.70 -19.17 36.62
N ARG A 511 17.41 -18.16 37.18
CA ARG A 511 18.86 -18.22 37.35
C ARG A 511 19.19 -19.30 38.37
N GLY A 512 19.25 -20.55 37.92
CA GLY A 512 19.57 -21.70 38.75
C GLY A 512 18.46 -22.03 39.74
N LEU A 513 17.80 -23.16 39.51
CA LEU A 513 17.33 -23.99 40.61
C LEU A 513 18.54 -24.31 41.51
N VAL A 514 18.72 -23.52 42.56
CA VAL A 514 19.29 -23.97 43.84
C VAL A 514 18.45 -23.36 44.96
N THR A 515 17.45 -24.13 45.41
CA THR A 515 16.98 -24.32 46.81
C THR A 515 15.66 -25.10 46.71
N LEU A 516 15.45 -26.28 47.29
CA LEU A 516 16.11 -26.99 48.40
C LEU A 516 16.83 -28.28 47.98
#